data_AF-A0A2N6QPL9-F1
#
_entry.id   AF-A0A2N6QPL9-F1
#
_cell.length_a   1.000
_cell.length_b   1.000
_cell.length_c   1.000
_cell.angle_alpha   90.00
_cell.angle_beta   90.00
_cell.angle_gamma   90.00
#
_symmetry.space_group_name_H-M   'P 1'
#
loop_
_entity.id
_entity.type
_entity.pdbx_description
1 polymer ?
#
loop_
_entity_poly.entity_id
_entity_poly.type
_entity_poly.pdbx_seq_one_letter_code
_entity_poly.pdbx_strand_id
1 'polypeptide(L)'
;MKLFVLVFIEMFMLSCCPISKCYANDNLEKTEEDLLLNKTESVYLNKIFETTRNDFDFTNKKIGFIMISGENGKTHYFDMQEKHSINENSPCDNGILYIFNSEQKDASGGYDAAIVYWSKYLLPIEQVVKRLKLQN
;
A
#
# COMPACT_ATOMS: atom_id res chain seq x y z
N MET A 1 -25.52 -24.82 52.98
CA MET A 1 -24.77 -23.67 53.53
C MET A 1 -23.53 -23.44 52.70
N LYS A 2 -23.44 -22.29 52.03
CA LYS A 2 -22.19 -21.56 51.78
C LYS A 2 -22.60 -20.14 51.42
N LEU A 3 -22.71 -19.34 52.47
CA LEU A 3 -22.80 -17.89 52.45
C LEU A 3 -21.36 -17.40 52.56
N PHE A 4 -20.84 -16.72 51.55
CA PHE A 4 -19.72 -15.81 51.72
C PHE A 4 -20.08 -14.47 51.09
N VAL A 5 -19.81 -13.46 51.90
CA VAL A 5 -20.26 -12.08 51.88
C VAL A 5 -19.27 -11.25 51.06
N LEU A 6 -19.82 -10.27 50.34
CA LEU A 6 -19.36 -8.92 49.92
C LEU A 6 -17.84 -8.65 49.94
N VAL A 7 -17.27 -7.85 49.03
CA VAL A 7 -17.17 -6.39 49.22
C VAL A 7 -16.27 -5.69 48.15
N PHE A 8 -16.63 -4.43 47.80
CA PHE A 8 -15.92 -3.30 47.13
C PHE A 8 -15.47 -3.48 45.67
N ILE A 9 -16.13 -2.87 44.67
CA ILE A 9 -16.15 -1.45 44.27
C ILE A 9 -14.75 -0.83 44.18
N GLU A 10 -14.15 -0.92 42.99
CA GLU A 10 -13.39 0.18 42.39
C GLU A 10 -13.83 0.32 40.94
N MET A 11 -14.94 1.04 40.74
CA MET A 11 -15.26 1.61 39.44
C MET A 11 -14.45 2.91 39.32
N PHE A 12 -13.15 2.79 39.06
CA PHE A 12 -12.31 3.94 38.76
C PHE A 12 -12.61 4.38 37.32
N MET A 13 -13.56 5.29 37.21
CA MET A 13 -13.73 6.16 36.05
C MET A 13 -12.41 6.91 35.85
N LEU A 14 -11.69 6.64 34.75
CA LEU A 14 -10.83 7.58 34.02
C LEU A 14 -10.12 6.87 32.86
N SER A 15 -10.83 6.72 31.75
CA SER A 15 -10.40 7.31 30.49
C SER A 15 -11.47 7.03 29.44
N CYS A 16 -12.26 8.07 29.15
CA CYS A 16 -12.84 8.18 27.83
C CYS A 16 -11.67 8.26 26.84
N CYS A 17 -11.24 7.13 26.31
CA CYS A 17 -10.69 7.10 24.97
C CYS A 17 -11.77 6.50 24.08
N PRO A 18 -12.71 7.31 23.56
CA PRO A 18 -13.09 7.05 22.19
C PRO A 18 -11.79 7.24 21.41
N ILE A 19 -11.09 6.17 21.06
CA ILE A 19 -10.29 6.21 19.83
C ILE A 19 -11.34 6.24 18.73
N SER A 20 -11.95 7.42 18.59
CA SER A 20 -12.41 7.91 17.33
C SER A 20 -11.24 7.66 16.41
N LYS A 21 -11.36 6.65 15.55
CA LYS A 21 -10.75 6.70 14.23
C LYS A 21 -11.38 7.92 13.58
N CYS A 22 -10.88 9.10 13.94
CA CYS A 22 -11.04 10.27 13.13
C CYS A 22 -10.42 9.85 11.81
N TYR A 23 -11.25 9.82 10.77
CA TYR A 23 -10.80 10.00 9.41
C TYR A 23 -10.08 11.35 9.40
N ALA A 24 -8.79 11.31 9.75
CA ALA A 24 -7.90 12.39 9.44
C ALA A 24 -7.67 12.26 7.94
N ASN A 25 -8.39 13.07 7.17
CA ASN A 25 -7.86 13.57 5.91
C ASN A 25 -6.65 14.44 6.27
N ASP A 26 -5.58 13.80 6.72
CA ASP A 26 -4.28 14.42 6.73
C ASP A 26 -3.88 14.39 5.25
N ASN A 27 -4.04 15.53 4.60
CA ASN A 27 -3.09 15.92 3.57
C ASN A 27 -1.73 16.07 4.28
N LEU A 28 -1.17 14.95 4.74
CA LEU A 28 0.24 14.82 5.05
C LEU A 28 0.89 15.02 3.70
N GLU A 29 1.46 16.20 3.51
CA GLU A 29 2.28 16.52 2.36
C GLU A 29 3.33 15.41 2.25
N LYS A 30 3.07 14.45 1.37
CA LYS A 30 3.91 13.28 1.19
C LYS A 30 5.19 13.79 0.58
N THR A 31 6.28 13.73 1.33
CA THR A 31 7.59 14.18 0.84
C THR A 31 7.94 13.38 -0.41
N GLU A 32 8.63 13.96 -1.40
CA GLU A 32 9.10 13.19 -2.57
C GLU A 32 9.89 11.94 -2.15
N GLU A 33 10.59 12.02 -1.03
CA GLU A 33 11.35 10.92 -0.42
C GLU A 33 10.44 9.75 0.02
N ASP A 34 9.21 10.04 0.47
CA ASP A 34 8.22 9.03 0.86
C ASP A 34 7.61 8.33 -0.37
N LEU A 35 7.64 8.99 -1.54
CA LEU A 35 7.14 8.45 -2.81
C LEU A 35 8.17 7.56 -3.52
N LEU A 36 9.45 7.78 -3.28
CA LEU A 36 10.53 6.97 -3.85
C LEU A 36 10.67 5.65 -3.12
N LEU A 37 11.10 4.62 -3.85
CA LEU A 37 11.48 3.35 -3.24
C LEU A 37 12.79 3.50 -2.49
N ASN A 38 12.88 2.93 -1.30
CA ASN A 38 14.16 2.71 -0.66
C ASN A 38 14.91 1.54 -1.33
N LYS A 39 16.18 1.36 -0.96
CA LYS A 39 17.05 0.33 -1.54
C LYS A 39 16.48 -1.08 -1.35
N THR A 40 15.95 -1.39 -0.17
CA THR A 40 15.38 -2.71 0.15
C THR A 40 14.12 -2.98 -0.66
N GLU A 41 13.22 -2.00 -0.73
CA GLU A 41 12.00 -2.06 -1.56
C GLU A 41 12.34 -2.29 -3.03
N SER A 42 13.34 -1.57 -3.56
CA SER A 42 13.78 -1.71 -4.95
C SER A 42 14.34 -3.11 -5.24
N VAL A 43 15.19 -3.65 -4.34
CA VAL A 43 15.73 -5.00 -4.46
C VAL A 43 14.61 -6.05 -4.44
N TYR A 44 13.65 -5.89 -3.52
CA TYR A 44 12.51 -6.78 -3.41
C TYR A 44 11.67 -6.78 -4.70
N LEU A 45 11.29 -5.60 -5.21
CA LEU A 45 10.49 -5.49 -6.43
C LEU A 45 11.21 -6.04 -7.66
N ASN A 46 12.51 -5.78 -7.80
CA ASN A 46 13.34 -6.39 -8.85
C ASN A 46 13.33 -7.92 -8.81
N LYS A 47 13.21 -8.51 -7.61
CA LYS A 47 13.16 -9.96 -7.43
C LYS A 47 11.78 -10.53 -7.75
N ILE A 48 10.70 -9.96 -7.19
CA ILE A 48 9.35 -10.52 -7.36
C ILE A 48 8.78 -10.33 -8.77
N PHE A 49 9.27 -9.34 -9.52
CA PHE A 49 8.91 -9.09 -10.91
C PHE A 49 10.00 -9.54 -11.90
N GLU A 50 10.95 -10.41 -11.50
CA GLU A 50 12.08 -10.81 -12.35
C GLU A 50 11.66 -11.39 -13.71
N THR A 51 10.48 -12.01 -13.79
CA THR A 51 9.94 -12.62 -15.01
C THR A 51 9.14 -11.66 -15.88
N THR A 52 8.70 -10.50 -15.36
CA THR A 52 7.81 -9.57 -16.06
C THR A 52 8.40 -8.19 -16.28
N ARG A 53 9.43 -7.81 -15.52
CA ARG A 53 10.07 -6.48 -15.61
C ARG A 53 11.01 -6.31 -16.81
N ASN A 54 11.38 -7.39 -17.50
CA ASN A 54 12.43 -7.38 -18.53
C ASN A 54 13.73 -6.77 -17.96
N ASP A 55 14.22 -5.70 -18.59
CA ASP A 55 15.40 -4.92 -18.20
C ASP A 55 15.10 -3.75 -17.25
N PHE A 56 13.82 -3.50 -16.91
CA PHE A 56 13.42 -2.42 -16.02
C PHE A 56 13.97 -2.64 -14.60
N ASP A 57 14.73 -1.66 -14.10
CA ASP A 57 15.24 -1.63 -12.73
C ASP A 57 14.46 -0.61 -11.88
N PHE A 58 13.92 -1.08 -10.76
CA PHE A 58 13.16 -0.29 -9.80
C PHE A 58 14.00 0.74 -9.02
N THR A 59 15.34 0.65 -9.05
CA THR A 59 16.23 1.55 -8.32
C THR A 59 16.05 3.01 -8.75
N ASN A 60 15.82 3.90 -7.77
CA ASN A 60 15.58 5.34 -7.96
C ASN A 60 14.40 5.65 -8.91
N LYS A 61 13.39 4.78 -8.95
CA LYS A 61 12.17 4.98 -9.73
C LYS A 61 11.01 5.44 -8.86
N LYS A 62 10.15 6.28 -9.42
CA LYS A 62 8.88 6.67 -8.81
C LYS A 62 7.81 5.67 -9.24
N ILE A 63 7.30 4.88 -8.30
CA ILE A 63 6.36 3.77 -8.59
C ILE A 63 4.99 4.05 -7.99
N GLY A 64 3.95 3.93 -8.82
CA GLY A 64 2.57 4.05 -8.40
C GLY A 64 2.05 2.72 -7.82
N PHE A 65 1.38 2.75 -6.69
CA PHE A 65 0.78 1.55 -6.07
C PHE A 65 -0.74 1.71 -6.02
N ILE A 66 -1.46 0.90 -6.79
CA ILE A 66 -2.90 1.04 -6.99
C ILE A 66 -3.61 -0.25 -6.59
N MET A 67 -4.46 -0.16 -5.56
CA MET A 67 -5.54 -1.11 -5.32
C MET A 67 -6.82 -0.60 -5.99
N ILE A 68 -7.56 -1.48 -6.65
CA ILE A 68 -8.78 -1.06 -7.35
C ILE A 68 -9.89 -0.63 -6.40
N SER A 69 -9.94 -1.24 -5.23
CA SER A 69 -10.92 -0.96 -4.19
C SER A 69 -10.22 -1.01 -2.83
N GLY A 70 -10.23 0.10 -2.09
CA GLY A 70 -9.65 0.16 -0.75
C GLY A 70 -8.48 1.14 -0.65
N GLU A 71 -7.61 0.87 0.31
CA GLU A 71 -6.44 1.70 0.59
C GLU A 71 -5.35 1.49 -0.46
N ASN A 72 -4.75 2.61 -0.89
CA ASN A 72 -3.77 2.68 -1.96
C ASN A 72 -2.44 3.19 -1.43
N GLY A 73 -1.36 2.85 -2.14
CA GLY A 73 -0.04 3.43 -1.91
C GLY A 73 1.01 2.44 -1.45
N LYS A 74 2.24 2.95 -1.42
CA LYS A 74 3.47 2.18 -1.15
C LYS A 74 3.40 1.40 0.16
N THR A 75 3.11 2.08 1.27
CA THR A 75 3.04 1.48 2.61
C THR A 75 2.06 0.32 2.65
N HIS A 76 0.81 0.55 2.19
CA HIS A 76 -0.21 -0.49 2.17
C HIS A 76 0.20 -1.70 1.31
N TYR A 77 0.83 -1.48 0.15
CA TYR A 77 1.31 -2.59 -0.67
C TYR A 77 2.31 -3.47 0.09
N PHE A 78 3.33 -2.88 0.71
CA PHE A 78 4.37 -3.63 1.42
C PHE A 78 3.84 -4.30 2.70
N ASP A 79 2.97 -3.63 3.46
CA ASP A 79 2.33 -4.22 4.65
C ASP A 79 1.52 -5.47 4.27
N MET A 80 0.85 -5.45 3.11
CA MET A 80 0.09 -6.60 2.62
C MET A 80 0.99 -7.72 2.11
N GLN A 81 2.10 -7.39 1.45
CA GLN A 81 3.11 -8.39 1.10
C GLN A 81 3.65 -9.08 2.34
N GLU A 82 4.04 -8.33 3.38
CA GLU A 82 4.55 -8.89 4.63
C GLU A 82 3.51 -9.78 5.33
N LYS A 83 2.28 -9.27 5.49
CA LYS A 83 1.19 -9.99 6.16
C LYS A 83 0.87 -11.33 5.51
N HIS A 84 0.96 -11.41 4.19
CA HIS A 84 0.63 -12.62 3.44
C HIS A 84 1.84 -13.51 3.13
N SER A 85 3.07 -13.03 3.40
CA SER A 85 4.31 -13.80 3.25
C SER A 85 4.37 -15.04 4.15
N ILE A 86 3.68 -15.00 5.30
CA ILE A 86 3.71 -16.04 6.34
C ILE A 86 2.69 -17.17 6.13
N ASN A 87 1.82 -17.07 5.13
CA ASN A 87 0.75 -18.05 4.90
C ASN A 87 0.87 -18.67 3.50
N GLU A 88 1.57 -19.80 3.42
CA GLU A 88 1.77 -20.56 2.18
C GLU A 88 0.45 -21.00 1.52
N ASN A 89 -0.65 -21.11 2.27
CA ASN A 89 -1.96 -21.52 1.76
C ASN A 89 -2.74 -20.36 1.12
N SER A 90 -2.25 -19.11 1.19
CA SER A 90 -2.89 -17.94 0.60
C SER A 90 -1.83 -16.94 0.12
N PRO A 91 -1.06 -17.29 -0.93
CA PRO A 91 -0.01 -16.42 -1.46
C PRO A 91 -0.57 -15.05 -1.85
N CYS A 92 0.15 -13.99 -1.50
CA CYS A 92 -0.18 -12.64 -1.96
C CYS A 92 0.07 -12.57 -3.46
N ASP A 93 -0.87 -11.97 -4.20
CA ASP A 93 -0.60 -11.57 -5.58
C ASP A 93 0.42 -10.42 -5.57
N ASN A 94 1.49 -10.56 -6.36
CA ASN A 94 2.47 -9.49 -6.57
C ASN A 94 1.84 -8.26 -7.25
N GLY A 95 0.75 -8.48 -7.98
CA GLY A 95 0.08 -7.50 -8.81
C GLY A 95 0.61 -7.49 -10.25
N ILE A 96 0.06 -6.59 -11.05
CA ILE A 96 0.40 -6.40 -12.45
C ILE A 96 1.27 -5.17 -12.58
N LEU A 97 2.46 -5.35 -13.16
CA LEU A 97 3.42 -4.29 -13.43
C LEU A 97 3.11 -3.60 -14.77
N TYR A 98 2.97 -2.29 -14.74
CA TYR A 98 2.83 -1.41 -15.90
C TYR A 98 4.06 -0.51 -15.99
N ILE A 99 4.97 -0.80 -16.92
CA ILE A 99 6.14 0.05 -17.20
C ILE A 99 5.70 1.15 -18.18
N PHE A 100 5.99 2.41 -17.85
CA PHE A 100 5.56 3.54 -18.66
C PHE A 100 6.62 3.99 -19.66
N ASN A 101 6.15 4.37 -20.84
CA ASN A 101 6.96 5.15 -21.77
C ASN A 101 7.02 6.63 -21.35
N SER A 102 7.78 7.45 -22.08
CA SER A 102 7.94 8.88 -21.77
C SER A 102 6.61 9.63 -21.72
N GLU A 103 5.71 9.40 -22.68
CA GLU A 103 4.40 10.09 -22.72
C GLU A 103 3.52 9.72 -21.51
N GLN A 104 3.51 8.45 -21.12
CA GLN A 104 2.75 7.94 -19.98
C GLN A 104 3.34 8.40 -18.64
N LYS A 105 4.66 8.50 -18.54
CA LYS A 105 5.35 9.06 -17.38
C LYS A 105 4.95 10.52 -17.17
N ASP A 106 4.98 11.33 -18.21
CA ASP A 106 4.58 12.73 -18.12
C ASP A 106 3.09 12.86 -17.76
N ALA A 107 2.23 12.08 -18.43
CA ALA A 107 0.79 12.08 -18.19
C ALA A 107 0.39 11.60 -16.79
N SER A 108 1.17 10.73 -16.15
CA SER A 108 0.92 10.23 -14.79
C SER A 108 1.45 11.15 -13.68
N GLY A 109 2.19 12.22 -14.02
CA GLY A 109 2.86 13.08 -13.04
C GLY A 109 4.21 12.54 -12.58
N GLY A 110 4.96 11.97 -13.52
CA GLY A 110 6.36 11.59 -13.35
C GLY A 110 6.60 10.17 -12.84
N TYR A 111 5.58 9.31 -12.78
CA TYR A 111 5.78 7.91 -12.40
C TYR A 111 6.50 7.14 -13.52
N ASP A 112 7.47 6.31 -13.17
CA ASP A 112 8.18 5.44 -14.11
C ASP A 112 7.41 4.15 -14.43
N ALA A 113 6.62 3.68 -13.46
CA ALA A 113 5.78 2.51 -13.58
C ALA A 113 4.67 2.51 -12.51
N ALA A 114 3.75 1.55 -12.62
CA ALA A 114 2.75 1.28 -11.60
C ALA A 114 2.60 -0.22 -11.33
N ILE A 115 2.24 -0.55 -10.10
CA ILE A 115 1.82 -1.89 -9.68
C ILE A 115 0.34 -1.81 -9.31
N VAL A 116 -0.48 -2.53 -10.08
CA VAL A 116 -1.90 -2.71 -9.76
C VAL A 116 -2.05 -4.04 -9.04
N TYR A 117 -2.38 -4.01 -7.75
CA TYR A 117 -2.47 -5.21 -6.92
C TYR A 117 -3.91 -5.47 -6.46
N TRP A 118 -4.18 -6.73 -6.12
CA TRP A 118 -5.52 -7.20 -5.72
C TRP A 118 -6.63 -6.77 -6.69
N SER A 119 -6.33 -6.82 -7.98
CA SER A 119 -7.30 -6.61 -9.04
C SER A 119 -7.70 -7.95 -9.66
N LYS A 120 -9.01 -8.17 -9.82
CA LYS A 120 -9.54 -9.31 -10.57
C LYS A 120 -9.45 -9.14 -12.09
N TYR A 121 -9.13 -7.93 -12.54
CA TYR A 121 -9.14 -7.56 -13.96
C TYR A 121 -7.85 -6.83 -14.36
N LEU A 122 -7.38 -7.11 -15.57
CA LEU A 122 -6.36 -6.30 -16.22
C LEU A 122 -6.94 -4.94 -16.59
N LEU A 123 -6.30 -3.87 -16.16
CA LEU A 123 -6.72 -2.51 -16.50
C LEU A 123 -6.04 -2.06 -17.79
N PRO A 124 -6.75 -1.34 -18.67
CA PRO A 124 -6.08 -0.60 -19.72
C PRO A 124 -5.07 0.39 -19.13
N ILE A 125 -3.87 0.45 -19.71
CA ILE A 125 -2.78 1.30 -19.22
C ILE A 125 -3.17 2.78 -19.11
N GLU A 126 -4.00 3.27 -20.02
CA GLU A 126 -4.55 4.64 -19.99
C GLU A 126 -5.32 4.93 -18.69
N GLN A 127 -6.05 3.95 -18.17
CA GLN A 127 -6.76 4.13 -16.91
C GLN A 127 -5.82 4.06 -15.70
N VAL A 128 -4.70 3.34 -15.80
CA VAL A 128 -3.68 3.30 -14.75
C VAL A 128 -3.01 4.68 -14.66
N VAL A 129 -2.57 5.22 -15.80
CA VAL A 129 -1.99 6.56 -15.92
C VAL A 129 -2.94 7.63 -15.37
N LYS A 130 -4.22 7.59 -15.78
CA LYS A 130 -5.24 8.52 -15.30
C LYS A 130 -5.43 8.47 -13.78
N ARG A 131 -5.41 7.27 -13.18
CA ARG A 131 -5.55 7.11 -11.72
C ARG A 131 -4.38 7.73 -10.96
N LEU A 132 -3.15 7.55 -11.44
CA LEU A 132 -1.97 8.15 -10.80
C LEU A 132 -1.96 9.68 -10.90
N LYS A 133 -2.42 10.21 -12.02
CA LYS A 133 -2.53 11.67 -12.19
C LYS A 133 -3.47 12.31 -11.17
N LEU A 134 -4.50 11.59 -10.73
CA LEU A 134 -5.45 12.05 -9.70
C LEU A 134 -4.91 11.95 -8.26
N GLN A 135 -3.78 11.26 -8.05
CA GLN A 135 -3.14 11.11 -6.74
C GLN A 135 -2.06 12.18 -6.47
N ASN A 136 -1.69 12.96 -7.48
CA ASN A 136 -0.71 14.05 -7.38
C ASN A 136 -1.40 15.42 -7.33
#